data_AF-A6WAL6-F1
#
_entry.id   AF-A6WAL6-F1
#
_cell.length_a   1.000
_cell.length_b   1.000
_cell.length_c   1.000
_cell.angle_alpha   90.00
_cell.angle_beta   90.00
_cell.angle_gamma   90.00
#
_symmetry.space_group_name_H-M   'P 1'
#
loop_
_entity.id
_entity.type
_entity.pdbx_description
1 polymer ?
#
loop_
_entity_poly.entity_id
_entity_poly.type
_entity_poly.pdbx_seq_one_letter_code
_entity_poly.pdbx_strand_id
1 'polypeptide(L)'
;MTKHEWPAQRPPHELGALAHGPHILAQAPGISAGLRCIYAHPSGLHLPLTFRAHGERAHDAAAWSYGKIRRYPSVAPAPAPAPAPGTFAARQGTFRTPADERAAEASSTPYSEPRVVVEVNGLRGVATTTGALHASDDEQVWARDAAYWIGELPRDGMLRITLSWPQGGLPETSSDLTLNGLDNLSSTVLPLL
;
A
#
# COMPACT_ATOMS: atom_id res chain seq x y z
N MET A 1 -13.78 -17.61 -0.55
CA MET A 1 -12.59 -17.25 0.24
C MET A 1 -12.90 -15.95 0.96
N THR A 2 -13.04 -15.98 2.28
CA THR A 2 -13.33 -14.80 3.09
C THR A 2 -12.12 -13.88 3.01
N LYS A 3 -12.31 -12.64 2.58
CA LYS A 3 -11.26 -11.63 2.54
C LYS A 3 -10.91 -11.27 3.98
N HIS A 4 -9.73 -11.65 4.44
CA HIS A 4 -9.24 -11.25 5.75
C HIS A 4 -8.70 -9.82 5.67
N GLU A 5 -8.84 -9.05 6.73
CA GLU A 5 -8.34 -7.68 6.82
C GLU A 5 -7.69 -7.50 8.18
N TRP A 6 -6.49 -6.93 8.20
CA TRP A 6 -5.80 -6.55 9.43
C TRP A 6 -6.15 -5.09 9.72
N PRO A 7 -6.96 -4.83 10.77
CA PRO A 7 -7.47 -3.50 11.04
C PRO A 7 -6.35 -2.56 11.49
N ALA A 8 -6.57 -1.26 11.27
CA ALA A 8 -5.69 -0.22 11.81
C ALA A 8 -5.84 -0.18 13.33
N GLN A 9 -4.93 -0.85 14.02
CA GLN A 9 -4.92 -0.95 15.48
C GLN A 9 -3.57 -0.47 16.00
N ARG A 10 -3.58 0.19 17.16
CA ARG A 10 -2.34 0.54 17.84
C ARG A 10 -1.76 -0.68 18.55
N PRO A 11 -0.42 -0.84 18.55
CA PRO A 11 0.21 -1.85 19.37
C PRO A 11 -0.14 -1.63 20.86
N PRO A 12 -0.12 -2.68 21.69
CA PRO A 12 -0.27 -2.58 23.14
C PRO A 12 0.74 -1.62 23.78
N HIS A 13 0.42 -1.14 24.98
CA HIS A 13 1.30 -0.30 25.81
C HIS A 13 2.38 -1.14 26.52
N GLU A 14 3.08 -1.97 25.77
CA GLU A 14 4.14 -2.87 26.22
C GLU A 14 5.34 -2.73 25.29
N LEU A 15 6.55 -2.99 25.80
CA LEU A 15 7.75 -3.04 24.98
C LEU A 15 7.83 -4.41 24.30
N GLY A 16 7.49 -4.47 23.02
CA GLY A 16 7.58 -5.70 22.22
C GLY A 16 9.01 -6.21 22.07
N ALA A 17 9.17 -7.53 21.94
CA ALA A 17 10.46 -8.16 21.68
C ALA A 17 10.83 -8.03 20.20
N LEU A 18 12.11 -7.76 19.90
CA LEU A 18 12.58 -7.71 18.51
C LEU A 18 12.59 -9.12 17.90
N ALA A 19 11.65 -9.39 16.99
CA ALA A 19 11.50 -10.69 16.34
C ALA A 19 12.22 -10.76 14.98
N HIS A 20 12.36 -9.62 14.30
CA HIS A 20 13.09 -9.52 13.04
C HIS A 20 13.72 -8.14 12.88
N GLY A 21 14.94 -8.09 12.35
CA GLY A 21 15.66 -6.84 12.08
C GLY A 21 15.17 -6.08 10.83
N PRO A 22 15.92 -5.07 10.38
CA PRO A 22 15.62 -4.36 9.15
C PRO A 22 15.67 -5.27 7.91
N HIS A 23 14.80 -5.01 6.93
CA HIS A 23 14.74 -5.74 5.67
C HIS A 23 14.26 -4.85 4.52
N ILE A 24 14.87 -4.95 3.34
CA ILE A 24 14.35 -4.29 2.14
C ILE A 24 13.26 -5.18 1.53
N LEU A 25 12.02 -4.71 1.53
CA LEU A 25 10.88 -5.47 1.01
C LEU A 25 10.73 -5.33 -0.50
N ALA A 26 10.94 -4.12 -1.02
CA ALA A 26 10.87 -3.84 -2.44
C ALA A 26 11.79 -2.68 -2.82
N GLN A 27 12.35 -2.75 -4.02
CA GLN A 27 13.17 -1.69 -4.59
C GLN A 27 12.93 -1.59 -6.10
N ALA A 28 12.80 -0.36 -6.58
CA ALA A 28 12.74 -0.03 -8.00
C ALA A 28 13.56 1.25 -8.25
N PRO A 29 13.86 1.60 -9.52
CA PRO A 29 14.55 2.86 -9.81
C PRO A 29 13.82 4.07 -9.20
N GLY A 30 14.50 4.78 -8.30
CA GLY A 30 13.99 5.99 -7.66
C GLY A 30 13.02 5.78 -6.50
N ILE A 31 12.68 4.53 -6.12
CA ILE A 31 11.77 4.25 -4.99
C ILE A 31 12.11 2.94 -4.27
N SER A 32 11.97 2.94 -2.95
CA SER A 32 12.24 1.77 -2.10
C SER A 32 11.25 1.70 -0.94
N ALA A 33 11.02 0.48 -0.47
CA ALA A 33 10.26 0.19 0.72
C ALA A 33 11.04 -0.78 1.61
N GLY A 34 11.20 -0.37 2.88
CA GLY A 34 11.90 -1.14 3.88
C GLY A 34 11.03 -1.42 5.09
N LEU A 35 11.15 -2.62 5.64
CA LEU A 35 10.76 -2.96 6.99
C LEU A 35 11.86 -2.50 7.93
N ARG A 36 11.55 -1.68 8.94
CA ARG A 36 12.55 -1.26 9.94
C ARG A 36 12.89 -2.38 10.90
N CYS A 37 11.86 -3.08 11.37
CA CYS A 37 11.95 -4.20 12.30
C CYS A 37 10.56 -4.82 12.48
N ILE A 38 10.48 -5.98 13.12
CA ILE A 38 9.23 -6.56 13.62
C ILE A 38 9.35 -6.69 15.12
N TYR A 39 8.41 -6.08 15.83
CA TYR A 39 8.26 -6.27 17.26
C TYR A 39 7.13 -7.27 17.51
N ALA A 40 7.41 -8.31 18.28
CA ALA A 40 6.43 -9.28 18.71
C ALA A 40 5.93 -8.96 20.12
N HIS A 41 4.63 -9.02 20.28
CA HIS A 41 3.89 -8.91 21.52
C HIS A 41 3.07 -10.18 21.70
N PRO A 42 2.63 -10.53 22.93
CA PRO A 42 1.80 -11.71 23.14
C PRO A 42 0.48 -11.68 22.35
N SER A 43 0.00 -10.48 22.01
CA SER A 43 -1.24 -10.26 21.26
C SER A 43 -1.06 -10.06 19.75
N GLY A 44 0.17 -10.03 19.23
CA GLY A 44 0.40 -9.82 17.80
C GLY A 44 1.76 -9.21 17.44
N LEU A 45 1.87 -8.76 16.19
CA LEU A 45 3.08 -8.18 15.61
C LEU A 45 2.88 -6.71 15.25
N HIS A 46 3.90 -5.90 15.53
CA HIS A 46 4.01 -4.52 15.10
C HIS A 46 5.07 -4.39 14.02
N LEU A 47 4.68 -3.88 12.85
CA LEU A 47 5.48 -3.79 11.63
C LEU A 47 5.63 -2.32 11.19
N PRO A 48 6.70 -1.63 11.61
CA PRO A 48 7.05 -0.31 11.06
C PRO A 48 7.70 -0.44 9.68
N LEU A 49 7.06 0.14 8.67
CA LEU A 49 7.58 0.25 7.31
C LEU A 49 7.98 1.69 7.00
N THR A 50 8.97 1.85 6.14
CA THR A 50 9.38 3.13 5.56
C THR A 50 9.38 3.03 4.05
N PHE A 51 8.86 4.07 3.40
CA PHE A 51 8.86 4.24 1.97
C PHE A 51 9.66 5.49 1.64
N ARG A 52 10.56 5.38 0.68
CA ARG A 52 11.46 6.46 0.26
C ARG A 52 11.50 6.52 -1.25
N ALA A 53 11.25 7.69 -1.81
CA ALA A 53 11.39 7.97 -3.23
C ALA A 53 12.20 9.24 -3.45
N HIS A 54 12.91 9.30 -4.57
CA HIS A 54 13.79 10.40 -4.95
C HIS A 54 13.57 10.80 -6.41
N GLY A 55 13.88 12.06 -6.74
CA GLY A 55 13.78 12.58 -8.11
C GLY A 55 12.34 12.53 -8.64
N GLU A 56 12.15 12.11 -9.89
CA GLU A 56 10.82 12.03 -10.52
C GLU A 56 9.84 11.15 -9.73
N ARG A 57 10.33 10.07 -9.10
CA ARG A 57 9.50 9.18 -8.27
C ARG A 57 9.04 9.83 -6.97
N ALA A 58 9.81 10.77 -6.41
CA ALA A 58 9.35 11.53 -5.25
C ALA A 58 8.12 12.37 -5.60
N HIS A 59 8.16 13.00 -6.78
CA HIS A 59 7.05 13.80 -7.29
C HIS A 59 5.80 12.95 -7.56
N ASP A 60 5.95 11.83 -8.26
CA ASP A 60 4.85 10.88 -8.51
C ASP A 60 4.23 10.39 -7.20
N ALA A 61 5.07 9.93 -6.26
CA ALA A 61 4.63 9.43 -4.96
C ALA A 61 3.87 10.50 -4.15
N ALA A 62 4.34 11.75 -4.16
CA ALA A 62 3.65 12.86 -3.50
C ALA A 62 2.30 13.18 -4.18
N ALA A 63 2.25 13.20 -5.51
CA ALA A 63 1.04 13.49 -6.28
C ALA A 63 -0.07 12.47 -6.02
N TRP A 64 0.27 11.17 -6.03
CA TRP A 64 -0.68 10.08 -5.78
C TRP A 64 -1.11 9.97 -4.32
N SER A 65 -0.21 10.26 -3.37
CA SER A 65 -0.49 10.13 -1.93
C SER A 65 -1.35 11.26 -1.36
N TYR A 66 -1.22 12.50 -1.88
CA TYR A 66 -1.86 13.69 -1.32
C TYR A 66 -2.92 14.34 -2.22
N GLY A 67 -3.24 13.76 -3.38
CA GLY A 67 -4.28 14.28 -4.27
C GLY A 67 -3.93 15.51 -5.08
N LYS A 68 -2.66 15.89 -5.15
CA LYS A 68 -2.21 16.91 -6.10
C LYS A 68 -2.08 16.28 -7.48
N ILE A 69 -3.22 15.91 -8.09
CA ILE A 69 -3.21 15.50 -9.50
C ILE A 69 -2.96 16.75 -10.37
N ARG A 70 -1.78 16.83 -10.98
CA ARG A 70 -1.70 17.27 -12.38
C ARG A 70 -1.94 16.03 -13.23
N ARG A 71 -2.93 16.09 -14.10
CA ARG A 71 -3.01 15.19 -15.26
C ARG A 71 -1.72 15.43 -16.06
N TYR A 72 -0.76 14.53 -16.01
CA TYR A 72 0.09 14.40 -17.18
C TYR A 72 -0.85 14.02 -18.32
N PRO A 73 -0.88 14.76 -19.44
CA PRO A 73 -1.54 14.23 -20.62
C PRO A 73 -0.82 12.92 -20.89
N SER A 74 -1.58 11.82 -20.84
CA SER A 74 -1.24 10.64 -21.63
C SER A 74 -0.78 11.20 -22.98
N VAL A 75 0.45 10.90 -23.39
CA VAL A 75 0.82 11.11 -24.78
C VAL A 75 -0.17 10.25 -25.56
N ALA A 76 -1.22 10.91 -26.03
CA ALA A 76 -2.29 10.25 -26.77
C ALA A 76 -1.62 9.56 -27.96
N PRO A 77 -2.00 8.32 -28.30
CA PRO A 77 -1.68 7.82 -29.63
C PRO A 77 -2.17 8.88 -30.62
N ALA A 78 -1.29 9.24 -31.56
CA ALA A 78 -1.56 10.27 -32.57
C ALA A 78 -2.97 10.08 -33.14
N PRO A 79 -3.77 11.15 -33.30
CA PRO A 79 -5.11 11.02 -33.83
C PRO A 79 -5.04 10.35 -35.20
N ALA A 80 -5.85 9.30 -35.39
CA ALA A 80 -6.04 8.69 -36.69
C ALA A 80 -6.42 9.78 -37.72
N PRO A 81 -5.93 9.71 -38.97
CA PRO A 81 -6.26 10.70 -39.99
C PRO A 81 -7.78 10.79 -40.17
N ALA A 82 -8.30 12.02 -40.21
CA ALA A 82 -9.72 12.32 -40.28
C ALA A 82 -10.39 11.68 -41.52
N PRO A 83 -11.62 11.15 -41.41
CA PRO A 83 -12.41 10.77 -42.57
C PRO A 83 -12.87 12.02 -43.35
N ALA A 84 -12.77 11.95 -44.68
CA ALA A 84 -13.19 13.01 -45.60
C ALA A 84 -14.70 13.33 -45.50
N PRO A 85 -15.13 14.56 -45.84
CA PRO A 85 -16.52 14.98 -45.66
C PRO A 85 -17.43 14.39 -46.74
N GLY A 86 -18.47 13.68 -46.33
CA GLY A 86 -19.52 13.25 -47.26
C GLY A 86 -20.68 12.50 -46.61
N THR A 87 -21.85 13.13 -46.68
CA THR A 87 -23.20 12.52 -46.68
C THR A 87 -23.90 12.33 -45.32
N PHE A 88 -24.83 13.26 -45.05
CA PHE A 88 -25.94 13.10 -44.12
C PHE A 88 -26.93 12.03 -44.63
N ALA A 89 -27.31 11.09 -43.76
CA ALA A 89 -28.58 10.38 -43.88
C ALA A 89 -29.12 10.05 -42.49
N ALA A 90 -30.33 10.53 -42.23
CA ALA A 90 -31.08 10.40 -40.99
C ALA A 90 -31.32 8.95 -40.58
N ARG A 91 -31.35 8.68 -39.27
CA ARG A 91 -32.29 7.72 -38.69
C ARG A 91 -32.51 7.93 -37.20
N GLN A 92 -33.80 8.01 -36.87
CA GLN A 92 -34.38 8.07 -35.54
C GLN A 92 -34.07 6.79 -34.74
N GLY A 93 -33.78 6.93 -33.45
CA GLY A 93 -33.58 5.79 -32.54
C GLY A 93 -33.48 6.22 -31.08
N THR A 94 -34.63 6.27 -30.41
CA THR A 94 -34.86 6.06 -28.97
C THR A 94 -33.83 6.62 -27.97
N PHE A 95 -34.22 7.72 -27.31
CA PHE A 95 -33.62 8.19 -26.06
C PHE A 95 -33.58 7.05 -25.03
N ARG A 96 -32.38 6.57 -24.68
CA ARG A 96 -32.13 5.87 -23.42
C ARG A 96 -31.80 6.91 -22.36
N THR A 97 -32.47 6.79 -21.22
CA THR A 97 -32.39 7.69 -20.07
C THR A 97 -30.97 7.69 -19.47
N PRO A 98 -30.36 8.83 -19.10
CA PRO A 98 -28.98 8.91 -18.57
C PRO A 98 -28.81 8.45 -17.11
N ALA A 99 -29.79 7.72 -16.57
CA ALA A 99 -29.88 7.47 -15.13
C ALA A 99 -29.08 6.25 -14.65
N ASP A 100 -28.76 5.30 -15.54
CA ASP A 100 -28.06 4.05 -15.16
C ASP A 100 -26.54 4.07 -15.41
N GLU A 101 -25.99 5.01 -16.18
CA GLU A 101 -24.53 5.13 -16.40
C GLU A 101 -23.81 5.87 -15.28
N ARG A 102 -24.54 6.63 -14.44
CA ARG A 102 -23.97 7.35 -13.29
C ARG A 102 -23.73 6.48 -12.05
N ALA A 103 -24.29 5.28 -12.01
CA ALA A 103 -24.16 4.36 -10.87
C ALA A 103 -22.97 3.38 -11.02
N ALA A 104 -22.26 3.41 -12.16
CA ALA A 104 -21.07 2.60 -12.43
C ALA A 104 -19.75 3.39 -12.44
N GLU A 105 -19.77 4.68 -12.11
CA GLU A 105 -18.57 5.39 -11.61
C GLU A 105 -18.34 4.95 -10.16
N ALA A 106 -17.95 3.70 -10.00
CA ALA A 106 -17.40 3.18 -8.77
C ALA A 106 -16.20 4.05 -8.38
N SER A 107 -16.41 4.98 -7.45
CA SER A 107 -15.43 5.63 -6.58
C SER A 107 -13.98 5.51 -7.08
N SER A 108 -13.68 6.12 -8.23
CA SER A 108 -12.31 6.25 -8.72
C SER A 108 -11.69 7.36 -7.90
N THR A 109 -11.33 7.01 -6.67
CA THR A 109 -10.49 7.88 -5.88
C THR A 109 -9.18 8.01 -6.67
N PRO A 110 -8.81 9.23 -7.13
CA PRO A 110 -7.56 9.44 -7.87
C PRO A 110 -6.29 9.16 -7.05
N TYR A 111 -6.45 8.61 -5.86
CA TYR A 111 -5.44 8.45 -4.84
C TYR A 111 -5.01 7.00 -4.84
N SER A 112 -3.71 6.78 -4.70
CA SER A 112 -3.18 5.43 -4.46
C SER A 112 -2.16 5.51 -3.35
N GLU A 113 -2.08 4.44 -2.56
CA GLU A 113 -1.11 4.31 -1.50
C GLU A 113 -0.46 2.92 -1.55
N PRO A 114 0.71 2.76 -0.91
CA PRO A 114 1.34 1.45 -0.81
C PRO A 114 0.40 0.43 -0.19
N ARG A 115 0.13 -0.65 -0.93
CA ARG A 115 -0.71 -1.75 -0.49
C ARG A 115 0.16 -2.81 0.16
N VAL A 116 -0.11 -3.09 1.43
CA VAL A 116 0.56 -4.14 2.21
C VAL A 116 -0.42 -5.27 2.45
N VAL A 117 -0.06 -6.47 2.03
CA VAL A 117 -0.78 -7.71 2.34
C VAL A 117 0.11 -8.56 3.21
N VAL A 118 -0.46 -9.06 4.31
CA VAL A 118 0.25 -9.92 5.25
C VAL A 118 -0.45 -11.27 5.30
N GLU A 119 0.36 -12.31 5.26
CA GLU A 119 -0.07 -13.69 5.42
C GLU A 119 0.65 -14.33 6.62
N VAL A 120 -0.14 -14.85 7.56
CA VAL A 120 0.31 -15.52 8.79
C VAL A 120 -0.67 -16.65 9.12
N ASN A 121 -0.17 -17.84 9.46
CA ASN A 121 -1.00 -19.01 9.77
C ASN A 121 -2.08 -19.34 8.71
N GLY A 122 -1.81 -19.06 7.43
CA GLY A 122 -2.76 -19.22 6.32
C GLY A 122 -3.82 -18.13 6.22
N LEU A 123 -3.83 -17.13 7.11
CA LEU A 123 -4.67 -15.94 7.04
C LEU A 123 -3.99 -14.87 6.21
N ARG A 124 -4.49 -14.63 5.01
CA ARG A 124 -3.99 -13.59 4.10
C ARG A 124 -4.94 -12.40 4.08
N GLY A 125 -4.46 -11.23 4.49
CA GLY A 125 -5.27 -10.02 4.56
C GLY A 125 -4.53 -8.72 4.24
N VAL A 126 -5.28 -7.71 3.82
CA VAL A 126 -4.74 -6.35 3.63
C VAL A 126 -4.50 -5.73 4.98
N ALA A 127 -3.31 -5.17 5.20
CA ALA A 127 -2.98 -4.46 6.43
C ALA A 127 -3.29 -2.98 6.30
N THR A 128 -4.09 -2.48 7.25
CA THR A 128 -4.45 -1.07 7.31
C THR A 128 -3.47 -0.34 8.21
N THR A 129 -2.94 0.79 7.76
CA THR A 129 -1.98 1.58 8.53
C THR A 129 -2.65 2.34 9.68
N THR A 130 -2.01 2.39 10.83
CA THR A 130 -2.47 3.16 12.00
C THR A 130 -2.07 4.65 11.95
N GLY A 131 -1.40 5.07 10.86
CA GLY A 131 -1.08 6.45 10.57
C GLY A 131 0.23 6.59 9.79
N ALA A 132 0.31 7.61 8.92
CA ALA A 132 1.57 8.03 8.32
C ALA A 132 2.31 8.90 9.34
N LEU A 133 3.49 8.48 9.79
CA LEU A 133 4.18 9.15 10.88
C LEU A 133 4.89 10.43 10.42
N HIS A 134 5.41 10.51 9.20
CA HIS A 134 6.05 11.74 8.70
C HIS A 134 5.99 11.80 7.17
N ALA A 135 5.71 13.00 6.64
CA ALA A 135 5.95 13.39 5.26
C ALA A 135 7.19 14.29 5.24
N SER A 136 8.13 14.03 4.35
CA SER A 136 9.26 14.95 4.12
C SER A 136 8.75 16.24 3.46
N ASP A 137 9.28 17.39 3.88
CA ASP A 137 8.99 18.71 3.30
C ASP A 137 9.96 19.05 2.12
N ASP A 138 10.80 18.10 1.73
CA ASP A 138 11.69 18.22 0.58
C ASP A 138 10.99 17.77 -0.72
N GLU A 139 10.84 18.69 -1.67
CA GLU A 139 10.21 18.41 -2.97
C GLU A 139 10.95 17.35 -3.80
N GLN A 140 12.24 17.09 -3.53
CA GLN A 140 13.04 16.08 -4.22
C GLN A 140 13.05 14.73 -3.51
N VAL A 141 12.59 14.66 -2.25
CA VAL A 141 12.61 13.45 -1.44
C VAL A 141 11.24 13.22 -0.82
N TRP A 142 10.55 12.20 -1.32
CA TRP A 142 9.33 11.75 -0.70
C TRP A 142 9.64 10.65 0.32
N ALA A 143 9.08 10.81 1.51
CA ALA A 143 9.23 9.86 2.60
C ALA A 143 7.89 9.64 3.27
N ARG A 144 7.59 8.38 3.59
CA ARG A 144 6.43 8.00 4.39
C ARG A 144 6.81 6.88 5.33
N ASP A 145 6.60 7.08 6.62
CA ASP A 145 6.68 6.02 7.61
C ASP A 145 5.26 5.55 7.93
N ALA A 146 5.04 4.24 7.99
CA ALA A 146 3.74 3.63 8.27
C ALA A 146 3.90 2.51 9.29
N ALA A 147 2.90 2.33 10.14
CA ALA A 147 2.88 1.26 11.14
C ALA A 147 1.66 0.37 10.93
N TYR A 148 1.89 -0.94 10.95
CA TYR A 148 0.84 -1.95 10.79
C TYR A 148 0.80 -2.87 12.01
N TRP A 149 -0.40 -3.26 12.41
CA TRP A 149 -0.63 -4.23 13.47
C TRP A 149 -1.25 -5.50 12.91
N ILE A 150 -0.65 -6.64 13.25
CA ILE A 150 -1.11 -7.96 12.86
C ILE A 150 -1.48 -8.69 14.15
N GLY A 151 -2.78 -8.86 14.41
CA GLY A 151 -3.30 -9.45 15.64
C GLY A 151 -3.15 -10.97 15.73
N GLU A 152 -2.09 -11.53 15.13
CA GLU A 152 -1.81 -12.96 15.07
C GLU A 152 -0.29 -13.17 15.10
N LEU A 153 0.16 -14.21 15.83
CA LEU A 153 1.56 -14.64 15.88
C LEU A 153 1.75 -15.89 15.00
N PRO A 154 2.80 -15.96 14.16
CA PRO A 154 3.06 -17.13 13.35
C PRO A 154 3.45 -18.33 14.22
N ARG A 155 2.76 -19.44 14.02
CA ARG A 155 3.00 -20.71 14.76
C ARG A 155 4.25 -21.43 14.28
N ASP A 156 4.62 -21.20 13.03
CA ASP A 156 5.80 -21.75 12.35
C ASP A 156 6.96 -20.75 12.31
N GLY A 157 6.79 -19.57 12.93
CA GLY A 157 7.76 -18.48 12.87
C GLY A 157 7.88 -17.82 11.50
N MET A 158 6.97 -18.07 10.55
CA MET A 158 7.05 -17.52 9.20
C MET A 158 5.99 -16.43 8.96
N LEU A 159 6.42 -15.30 8.41
CA LEU A 159 5.56 -14.20 8.03
C LEU A 159 5.79 -13.84 6.57
N ARG A 160 4.74 -13.86 5.75
CA ARG A 160 4.82 -13.40 4.37
C ARG A 160 4.24 -11.99 4.24
N ILE A 161 5.02 -11.09 3.65
CA ILE A 161 4.61 -9.72 3.35
C ILE A 161 4.64 -9.55 1.83
N THR A 162 3.50 -9.19 1.25
CA THR A 162 3.40 -8.77 -0.15
C THR A 162 3.14 -7.27 -0.20
N LEU A 163 4.05 -6.54 -0.82
CA LEU A 163 3.95 -5.10 -1.02
C LEU A 163 3.74 -4.78 -2.49
N SER A 164 2.82 -3.86 -2.81
CA SER A 164 2.69 -3.31 -4.15
C SER A 164 2.29 -1.83 -4.16
N TRP A 165 2.88 -1.05 -5.06
CA TRP A 165 2.42 0.30 -5.37
C TRP A 165 2.77 0.69 -6.83
N PRO A 166 2.07 0.12 -7.83
CA PRO A 166 2.41 0.33 -9.23
C PRO A 166 2.39 1.80 -9.65
N GLN A 167 1.45 2.58 -9.12
CA GLN A 167 1.30 4.02 -9.41
C GLN A 167 2.47 4.85 -8.89
N GLY A 168 3.07 4.47 -7.75
CA GLY A 168 4.29 5.06 -7.22
C GLY A 168 5.59 4.46 -7.80
N GLY A 169 5.48 3.43 -8.65
CA GLY A 169 6.60 2.77 -9.29
C GLY A 169 7.19 1.57 -8.52
N LEU A 170 6.54 1.09 -7.45
CA LEU A 170 6.94 -0.15 -6.78
C LEU A 170 6.18 -1.35 -7.36
N PRO A 171 6.88 -2.35 -7.93
CA PRO A 171 6.25 -3.57 -8.38
C PRO A 171 5.71 -4.39 -7.20
N GLU A 172 4.79 -5.31 -7.48
CA GLU A 172 4.39 -6.30 -6.49
C GLU A 172 5.59 -7.18 -6.14
N THR A 173 5.97 -7.18 -4.86
CA THR A 173 7.08 -7.97 -4.32
C THR A 173 6.59 -8.71 -3.09
N SER A 174 6.87 -10.01 -3.02
CA SER A 174 6.58 -10.84 -1.85
C SER A 174 7.87 -11.25 -1.16
N SER A 175 7.88 -11.18 0.17
CA SER A 175 9.03 -11.52 1.00
C SER A 175 8.57 -12.44 2.14
N ASP A 176 9.28 -13.55 2.30
CA ASP A 176 9.09 -14.49 3.40
C ASP A 176 10.13 -14.21 4.49
N LEU A 177 9.66 -13.93 5.70
CA LEU A 177 10.48 -13.53 6.84
C LEU A 177 10.40 -14.58 7.94
N THR A 178 11.56 -14.96 8.48
CA THR A 178 11.65 -15.85 9.64
C THR A 178 11.75 -15.03 10.92
N LEU A 179 10.76 -15.15 11.79
CA LEU A 179 10.68 -14.48 13.08
C LEU A 179 11.34 -15.32 14.17
N ASN A 180 12.19 -14.70 14.97
CA ASN A 180 12.88 -15.35 16.09
C ASN A 180 12.24 -14.97 17.43
N GLY A 181 12.41 -15.81 18.44
CA GLY A 181 12.10 -15.48 19.83
C GLY A 181 10.61 -15.41 20.17
N LEU A 182 9.74 -16.06 19.40
CA LEU A 182 8.30 -16.06 19.63
C LEU A 182 7.86 -16.95 20.82
N ASP A 183 8.65 -17.96 21.17
CA ASP A 183 8.26 -18.98 22.16
C ASP A 183 8.20 -18.45 23.60
N ASN A 184 8.91 -17.34 23.89
CA ASN A 184 9.11 -16.81 25.24
C ASN A 184 8.66 -15.35 25.41
N LEU A 185 7.74 -14.87 24.55
CA LEU A 185 7.33 -13.46 24.53
C LEU A 185 6.82 -12.96 25.89
N SER A 186 6.02 -13.76 26.60
CA SER A 186 5.49 -13.39 27.92
C SER A 186 6.56 -13.13 28.98
N SER A 187 7.78 -13.66 28.79
CA SER A 187 8.92 -13.42 29.69
C SER A 187 9.86 -12.32 29.22
N THR A 188 9.76 -11.91 27.95
CA THR A 188 10.68 -10.94 27.31
C THR A 188 10.05 -9.56 27.16
N VAL A 189 8.72 -9.49 27.11
CA VAL A 189 7.97 -8.25 26.93
C VAL A 189 7.82 -7.54 28.27
N LEU A 190 8.27 -6.29 28.31
CA LEU A 190 8.21 -5.46 29.53
C LEU A 190 7.00 -4.53 29.47
N PRO A 191 6.13 -4.50 30.49
CA PRO A 191 5.06 -3.53 30.57
C PRO A 191 5.62 -2.12 30.78
N LEU A 192 5.05 -1.12 30.11
CA LEU A 192 5.46 0.29 30.19
C LEU A 192 4.56 1.11 31.14
N LEU A 193 4.22 0.53 32.29
CA LEU A 193 3.41 1.17 33.34
C LEU A 193 4.27 2.02 34.28
#